data_AF-A0A0X3BJL1-F1
#
_entry.id   AF-A0A0X3BJL1-F1
#
_cell.length_a   1.000
_cell.length_b   1.000
_cell.length_c   1.000
_cell.angle_alpha   90.00
_cell.angle_beta   90.00
_cell.angle_gamma   90.00
#
_symmetry.space_group_name_H-M   'P 1'
#
loop_
_entity.id
_entity.type
_entity.pdbx_description
1 polymer ?
#
loop_
_entity_poly.entity_id
_entity_poly.type
_entity_poly.pdbx_seq_one_letter_code
_entity_poly.pdbx_strand_id
1 'polypeptide(L)'
;MSKCNLPTPDGPDPDEGGAIFLGWLKKRGGMRRIQDCQRKCKENGFEARDFINAMGQERICLYRAGGGDKVIKLEDLVWADQWMTYYDLEVPHHRHWTRLKK
;
A
#
# COMPACT_ATOMS: atom_id res chain seq x y z
N MET A 1 -26.94 0.13 3.35
CA MET A 1 -25.54 -0.15 2.98
C MET A 1 -24.70 0.03 4.23
N SER A 2 -24.41 -1.06 4.93
CA SER A 2 -23.71 -1.04 6.21
C SER A 2 -22.24 -0.76 5.96
N LYS A 3 -21.81 0.50 6.14
CA LYS A 3 -20.39 0.84 6.26
C LYS A 3 -19.89 0.13 7.51
N CYS A 4 -18.96 -0.82 7.34
CA CYS A 4 -18.27 -1.44 8.46
C CYS A 4 -17.70 -0.32 9.34
N ASN A 5 -17.99 -0.39 10.63
CA ASN A 5 -17.72 0.62 11.66
C ASN A 5 -16.22 0.64 12.03
N LEU A 6 -15.35 0.58 11.01
CA LEU A 6 -13.91 0.62 11.22
C LEU A 6 -13.51 2.08 11.48
N PRO A 7 -12.75 2.34 12.55
CA PRO A 7 -12.19 3.66 12.76
C PRO A 7 -11.34 4.03 11.53
N THR A 8 -11.47 5.27 11.06
CA THR A 8 -10.60 5.80 10.00
C THR A 8 -9.15 5.58 10.44
N PRO A 9 -8.31 4.92 9.64
CA PRO A 9 -6.92 4.71 9.97
C PRO A 9 -6.18 6.03 10.22
N ASP A 10 -5.15 5.98 11.07
CA ASP A 10 -4.30 7.14 11.32
C ASP A 10 -3.39 7.43 10.13
N GLY A 11 -3.18 8.72 9.85
CA GLY A 11 -2.30 9.21 8.78
C GLY A 11 -3.03 9.62 7.50
N PRO A 12 -2.28 9.93 6.43
CA PRO A 12 -2.86 10.37 5.16
C PRO A 12 -3.61 9.22 4.49
N ASP A 13 -4.76 9.55 3.91
CA ASP A 13 -5.58 8.64 3.12
C ASP A 13 -4.95 8.44 1.74
N PRO A 14 -4.57 7.20 1.36
CA PRO A 14 -4.02 6.90 0.06
C PRO A 14 -5.05 6.89 -1.08
N ASP A 15 -6.34 7.14 -0.80
CA ASP A 15 -7.48 6.85 -1.66
C ASP A 15 -7.57 5.35 -2.02
N GLU A 16 -8.69 4.96 -2.64
CA GLU A 16 -8.89 3.58 -3.09
C GLU A 16 -7.77 3.12 -4.05
N GLY A 17 -7.38 3.97 -5.01
CA GLY A 17 -6.31 3.69 -5.96
C GLY A 17 -4.96 3.46 -5.29
N GLY A 18 -4.62 4.29 -4.28
CA GLY A 18 -3.40 4.12 -3.52
C GLY A 18 -3.45 2.87 -2.65
N ALA A 19 -4.58 2.55 -2.02
CA ALA A 19 -4.75 1.32 -1.26
C ALA A 19 -4.57 0.06 -2.15
N ILE A 20 -5.06 0.06 -3.39
CA ILE A 20 -4.79 -1.00 -4.38
C ILE A 20 -3.29 -1.12 -4.67
N PHE A 21 -2.61 0.03 -4.85
CA PHE A 21 -1.17 0.06 -5.07
C PHE A 21 -0.39 -0.46 -3.87
N LEU A 22 -0.76 -0.08 -2.65
CA LEU A 22 -0.16 -0.56 -1.40
C LEU A 22 -0.30 -2.08 -1.29
N GLY A 23 -1.50 -2.63 -1.55
CA GLY A 23 -1.71 -4.07 -1.58
C GLY A 23 -0.88 -4.79 -2.65
N TRP A 24 -0.74 -4.19 -3.84
CA TRP A 24 0.13 -4.72 -4.89
C TRP A 24 1.63 -4.69 -4.50
N LEU A 25 2.08 -3.62 -3.84
CA LEU A 25 3.46 -3.46 -3.39
C LEU A 25 3.78 -4.44 -2.26
N LYS A 26 2.88 -4.56 -1.27
CA LYS A 26 2.99 -5.49 -0.15
C LYS A 26 3.07 -6.94 -0.61
N LYS A 27 2.19 -7.37 -1.53
CA LYS A 27 2.22 -8.71 -2.17
C LYS A 27 3.58 -9.07 -2.79
N ARG A 28 4.38 -8.07 -3.17
CA ARG A 28 5.65 -8.23 -3.89
C ARG A 28 6.89 -8.05 -3.01
N GLY A 29 6.70 -8.03 -1.69
CA GLY A 29 7.78 -7.89 -0.70
C GLY A 29 7.97 -6.46 -0.19
N GLY A 30 7.02 -5.56 -0.42
CA GLY A 30 7.06 -4.19 0.12
C GLY A 30 8.08 -3.26 -0.56
N MET A 31 8.78 -3.71 -1.62
CA MET A 31 9.77 -2.91 -2.32
C MET A 31 9.83 -3.27 -3.80
N ARG A 32 9.76 -2.27 -4.70
CA ARG A 32 9.87 -2.47 -6.15
C ARG A 32 10.54 -1.29 -6.87
N ARG A 33 11.01 -1.54 -8.09
CA ARG A 33 11.62 -0.51 -8.95
C ARG A 33 10.62 0.60 -9.25
N ILE A 34 11.12 1.83 -9.34
CA ILE A 34 10.29 3.02 -9.59
C ILE A 34 9.47 2.89 -10.89
N GLN A 35 10.03 2.25 -11.93
CA GLN A 35 9.35 2.06 -13.21
C GLN A 35 8.11 1.17 -13.08
N ASP A 36 8.20 0.08 -12.33
CA ASP A 36 7.06 -0.81 -12.07
C ASP A 36 6.01 -0.11 -11.22
N CYS A 37 6.45 0.63 -10.20
CA CYS A 37 5.55 1.40 -9.36
C CYS A 37 4.84 2.50 -10.16
N GLN A 38 5.55 3.26 -11.00
CA GLN A 38 4.95 4.29 -11.85
C GLN A 38 3.91 3.72 -12.80
N ARG A 39 4.21 2.59 -13.44
CA ARG A 39 3.23 1.90 -14.29
C ARG A 39 1.99 1.52 -13.48
N LYS A 40 2.17 0.97 -12.27
CA LYS A 40 1.04 0.59 -11.43
C LYS A 40 0.24 1.79 -10.92
N CYS A 41 0.90 2.87 -10.53
CA CYS A 41 0.23 4.11 -10.12
C CYS A 41 -0.61 4.68 -11.28
N LYS A 42 -0.06 4.71 -12.50
CA LYS A 42 -0.79 5.16 -13.70
C LYS A 42 -2.02 4.29 -14.01
N GLU A 43 -1.90 2.96 -13.86
CA GLU A 43 -3.05 2.04 -13.98
C GLU A 43 -4.17 2.37 -12.98
N ASN A 44 -3.82 2.93 -11.82
CA ASN A 44 -4.77 3.33 -10.79
C ASN A 44 -5.11 4.83 -10.82
N GLY A 45 -4.68 5.57 -11.85
CA GLY A 45 -5.05 6.96 -12.07
C GLY A 45 -4.21 8.02 -11.33
N PHE A 46 -3.04 7.68 -10.79
CA PHE A 46 -2.19 8.64 -10.08
C PHE A 46 -0.69 8.49 -10.38
N GLU A 47 0.11 9.46 -9.94
CA GLU A 47 1.57 9.48 -10.14
C GLU A 47 2.30 9.06 -8.86
N ALA A 48 3.29 8.16 -8.99
CA ALA A 48 4.01 7.58 -7.85
C ALA A 48 4.75 8.63 -7.01
N ARG A 49 5.26 9.69 -7.64
CA ARG A 49 6.01 10.75 -6.95
C ARG A 49 5.10 11.62 -6.11
N ASP A 50 3.95 11.99 -6.65
CA ASP A 50 2.96 12.80 -5.95
C ASP A 50 2.34 12.01 -4.80
N PHE A 51 2.10 10.72 -5.02
CA PHE A 51 1.68 9.80 -3.96
C PHE A 51 2.67 9.74 -2.80
N ILE A 52 3.97 9.59 -3.07
CA ILE A 52 5.00 9.59 -2.00
C ILE A 52 5.02 10.92 -1.25
N ASN A 53 4.89 12.04 -1.94
CA ASN A 53 4.86 13.36 -1.30
C ASN A 53 3.60 13.55 -0.44
N ALA A 54 2.44 13.06 -0.89
CA ALA A 54 1.19 13.16 -0.16
C ALA A 54 1.14 12.24 1.06
N MET A 55 1.69 11.03 0.96
CA MET A 55 1.69 10.03 2.03
C MET A 55 2.81 10.23 3.06
N GLY A 56 3.87 10.91 2.66
CA GLY A 56 5.06 11.14 3.48
C GLY A 56 6.08 10.01 3.37
N GLN A 57 7.35 10.41 3.39
CA GLN A 57 8.50 9.50 3.25
C GLN A 57 8.67 8.54 4.43
N GLU A 58 8.01 8.81 5.56
CA GLU A 58 7.99 7.94 6.74
C GLU A 58 7.19 6.65 6.52
N ARG A 59 6.22 6.68 5.60
CA ARG A 59 5.33 5.54 5.28
C ARG A 59 5.73 4.86 4.00
N ILE A 60 5.98 5.66 2.96
CA ILE A 60 6.43 5.17 1.66
C ILE A 60 7.55 6.05 1.14
N CYS A 61 8.71 5.47 0.89
CA CYS A 61 9.90 6.23 0.55
C CYS A 61 10.46 5.83 -0.81
N LEU A 62 11.12 6.78 -1.47
CA LEU A 62 11.96 6.50 -2.63
C LEU A 62 13.38 6.19 -2.16
N TYR A 63 13.77 4.93 -2.27
CA TYR A 63 15.08 4.44 -1.90
C TYR A 63 16.00 4.27 -3.12
N ARG A 64 17.31 4.40 -2.93
CA ARG A 64 18.32 4.10 -3.96
C ARG A 64 19.00 2.78 -3.59
N ALA A 65 18.78 1.74 -4.40
CA ALA A 65 19.48 0.48 -4.25
C ALA A 65 20.96 0.62 -4.68
N GLY A 66 21.83 -0.19 -4.06
CA GLY A 66 23.24 -0.26 -4.42
C GLY A 66 23.39 -0.70 -5.88
N GLY A 67 23.78 0.24 -6.76
CA GLY A 67 23.78 0.05 -8.21
C GLY A 67 23.12 1.20 -8.99
N GLY A 68 22.51 2.17 -8.31
CA GLY A 68 21.92 3.36 -8.95
C GLY A 68 20.43 3.22 -9.30
N ASP A 69 19.88 2.01 -9.13
CA ASP A 69 18.45 1.74 -9.29
C ASP A 69 17.62 2.44 -8.20
N LYS A 70 16.58 3.14 -8.62
CA LYS A 70 15.60 3.74 -7.71
C LYS A 70 14.46 2.77 -7.47
N VAL A 71 14.15 2.52 -6.20
CA VAL A 71 13.07 1.65 -5.76
C VAL A 71 12.13 2.43 -4.83
N ILE A 72 10.86 2.10 -4.84
CA ILE A 72 9.89 2.56 -3.85
C ILE A 72 9.76 1.46 -2.82
N LYS A 73 9.93 1.83 -1.56
CA LYS A 73 9.82 0.94 -0.41
C LYS A 73 8.68 1.41 0.48
N LEU A 74 7.85 0.46 0.88
CA LEU A 74 6.84 0.63 1.92
C LEU A 74 7.52 0.42 3.27
N GLU A 75 7.63 1.49 4.05
CA GLU A 75 8.21 1.47 5.39
C GLU A 75 7.16 1.12 6.44
N ASP A 76 5.96 1.67 6.31
CA ASP A 76 4.86 1.42 7.25
C ASP A 76 3.87 0.40 6.69
N LEU A 77 4.10 -0.87 7.03
CA LEU A 77 3.21 -1.98 6.67
C LEU A 77 1.89 -1.95 7.45
N VAL A 78 1.87 -1.40 8.66
CA VAL A 78 0.69 -1.35 9.52
C VAL A 78 -0.29 -0.33 8.98
N TRP A 79 0.20 0.87 8.66
CA TRP A 79 -0.58 1.90 7.97
C TRP A 79 -1.19 1.36 6.67
N ALA A 80 -0.37 0.69 5.84
CA ALA A 80 -0.86 0.12 4.58
C ALA A 80 -1.97 -0.92 4.82
N ASP A 81 -1.83 -1.80 5.81
CA ASP A 81 -2.85 -2.79 6.13
C ASP A 81 -4.14 -2.16 6.64
N GLN A 82 -4.05 -1.15 7.51
CA GLN A 82 -5.23 -0.46 8.01
C GLN A 82 -6.03 0.19 6.89
N TRP A 83 -5.36 0.85 5.94
CA TRP A 83 -6.02 1.43 4.77
C TRP A 83 -6.56 0.38 3.81
N MET A 84 -5.84 -0.72 3.59
CA MET A 84 -6.35 -1.83 2.79
C MET A 84 -7.61 -2.45 3.41
N THR A 85 -7.65 -2.63 4.72
CA THR A 85 -8.85 -3.14 5.43
C THR A 85 -9.98 -2.11 5.39
N TYR A 86 -9.68 -0.82 5.53
CA TYR A 86 -10.68 0.26 5.43
C TYR A 86 -11.39 0.25 4.07
N TYR A 87 -10.64 0.04 2.99
CA TYR A 87 -11.16 -0.06 1.62
C TYR A 87 -11.65 -1.47 1.22
N ASP A 88 -11.67 -2.45 2.14
CA ASP A 88 -12.02 -3.86 1.85
C ASP A 88 -11.13 -4.50 0.74
N LEU A 89 -9.89 -4.03 0.62
CA LEU A 89 -8.86 -4.49 -0.32
C LEU A 89 -7.86 -5.44 0.34
N GLU A 90 -8.15 -5.90 1.55
CA GLU A 90 -7.26 -6.74 2.33
C GLU A 90 -6.89 -7.99 1.52
N VAL A 91 -5.59 -8.11 1.26
CA VAL A 91 -5.05 -9.31 0.65
C VAL A 91 -4.98 -10.35 1.77
N PRO A 92 -5.66 -11.50 1.66
CA PRO A 92 -5.59 -12.54 2.68
C PRO A 92 -4.13 -12.93 2.88
N HIS A 93 -3.57 -12.53 4.02
CA HIS A 93 -2.28 -13.01 4.47
C HIS A 93 -2.48 -14.49 4.81
N HIS A 94 -1.76 -15.40 4.16
CA HIS A 94 -1.86 -16.86 4.33
C HIS A 94 -1.45 -17.37 5.74
N ARG A 95 -1.81 -16.67 6.81
CA ARG A 95 -1.59 -17.10 8.20
C ARG A 95 -2.73 -16.77 9.18
N HIS A 96 -3.91 -16.41 8.71
CA HIS A 96 -5.12 -16.38 9.54
C HIS A 96 -6.26 -17.21 8.94
N TRP A 97 -6.00 -18.50 8.68
CA TRP A 97 -7.05 -19.53 8.63
C TRP A 97 -7.12 -20.27 9.97
N THR A 98 -7.11 -19.54 11.08
CA THR A 98 -7.42 -20.15 12.37
C THR A 98 -8.87 -19.86 12.70
N ARG A 99 -9.70 -20.80 12.25
CA ARG A 99 -10.85 -21.34 13.00
C ARG A 99 -12.11 -20.47 13.06
N LEU A 100 -12.88 -20.52 11.97
CA LEU A 100 -14.34 -20.58 12.04
C LEU A 100 -14.83 -21.72 11.14
N LYS A 101 -14.63 -22.96 11.60
CA LYS A 101 -15.52 -24.07 11.21
C LYS A 101 -16.21 -24.54 12.48
N LYS A 102 -17.54 -24.41 12.41
CA LYS A 102 -18.64 -24.98 13.21
C LYS A 102 -18.26 -25.94 14.31
#